data_AF-A0A0U2VG90-F1
#
_entry.id   AF-A0A0U2VG90-F1
#
_cell.length_a   1.000
_cell.length_b   1.000
_cell.length_c   1.000
_cell.angle_alpha   90.00
_cell.angle_beta   90.00
_cell.angle_gamma   90.00
#
_symmetry.space_group_name_H-M   'P 1'
#
loop_
_entity.id
_entity.type
_entity.pdbx_description
1 polymer ?
#
loop_
_entity_poly.entity_id
_entity_poly.type
_entity_poly.pdbx_seq_one_letter_code
_entity_poly.pdbx_strand_id
1 'polypeptide(L)' 'MDVLPISLSKGLEFDNVLIYDASEDNYSTERDQKILYTAISRGMKNLFITYKRKLSRLL' A
#
# COMPACT_ATOMS: atom_id res chain seq x y z
N MET A 1 -4.11 18.19 -5.87
CA MET A 1 -3.79 17.14 -4.88
C MET A 1 -3.88 15.87 -5.68
N ASP A 2 -2.73 15.34 -6.07
CA ASP A 2 -2.67 14.36 -7.16
C ASP A 2 -2.60 12.96 -6.57
N VAL A 3 -3.51 12.09 -7.00
CA VAL A 3 -3.57 10.70 -6.57
C VAL A 3 -3.01 9.86 -7.71
N LEU A 4 -1.88 9.20 -7.47
CA LEU A 4 -1.21 8.35 -8.46
C LEU A 4 -1.45 6.87 -8.13
N PRO A 5 -1.83 6.03 -9.11
CA PRO A 5 -1.81 4.58 -8.95
C PRO A 5 -0.40 4.07 -8.65
N ILE A 6 -0.29 3.03 -7.81
CA ILE A 6 1.00 2.39 -7.49
C ILE A 6 1.76 1.91 -8.73
N SER A 7 1.05 1.56 -9.81
CA SER A 7 1.67 1.16 -11.08
C SER A 7 2.46 2.28 -11.76
N LEU A 8 2.09 3.55 -11.52
CA LEU A 8 2.77 4.72 -12.06
C LEU A 8 3.81 5.30 -11.09
N SER A 9 3.96 4.73 -9.90
CA SER A 9 4.82 5.25 -8.84
C SER A 9 6.26 4.72 -8.90
N LYS A 10 6.61 3.97 -9.96
CA LYS A 10 7.91 3.30 -10.09
C LYS A 10 9.04 4.33 -10.23
N GLY A 11 10.01 4.27 -9.32
CA GLY A 11 11.14 5.21 -9.29
C GLY A 11 10.83 6.55 -8.63
N LEU A 12 9.65 6.69 -8.04
CA LEU A 12 9.25 7.86 -7.26
C LEU A 12 9.20 7.50 -5.77
N GLU A 13 9.37 8.51 -4.92
CA GLU A 13 9.19 8.46 -3.47
C GLU A 13 8.25 9.59 -3.05
N PHE A 14 7.46 9.36 -2.00
CA PHE A 14 6.40 10.27 -1.58
C PHE A 14 6.49 10.55 -0.09
N ASP A 15 6.32 11.82 0.29
CA ASP A 15 6.23 12.21 1.70
C ASP A 15 5.02 11.54 2.40
N ASN A 16 3.89 11.39 1.70
CA ASN A 16 2.67 10.81 2.24
C ASN A 16 2.12 9.74 1.29
N VAL A 17 1.89 8.53 1.81
CA VAL A 17 1.31 7.40 1.05
C VAL A 17 0.02 6.92 1.72
N LEU A 18 -1.01 6.64 0.92
CA LEU A 18 -2.25 5.98 1.35
C LEU A 18 -2.39 4.62 0.66
N ILE A 19 -2.37 3.55 1.44
CA ILE A 19 -2.75 2.20 0.99
C ILE A 19 -4.25 2.03 1.28
N TYR A 20 -5.03 1.96 0.20
CA TYR A 20 -6.47 1.80 0.31
C TYR A 20 -6.86 0.33 0.45
N ASP A 21 -7.67 0.03 1.48
CA ASP A 21 -8.29 -1.27 1.72
C ASP A 21 -7.32 -2.48 1.73
N ALA A 22 -6.33 -2.43 2.62
CA ALA A 22 -5.40 -3.52 2.91
C ALA A 22 -6.03 -4.64 3.75
N SER A 23 -7.25 -5.05 3.41
CA SER A 23 -7.98 -6.12 4.07
C SER A 23 -7.50 -7.51 3.65
N GLU A 24 -7.80 -8.53 4.47
CA GLU A 24 -7.52 -9.95 4.16
C GLU A 24 -8.17 -10.39 2.84
N ASP A 25 -9.29 -9.77 2.46
CA ASP A 25 -10.00 -10.06 1.20
C ASP A 25 -9.23 -9.56 -0.05
N ASN A 26 -8.49 -8.45 0.07
CA ASN A 26 -7.74 -7.85 -1.03
C ASN A 26 -6.26 -8.26 -1.07
N TYR A 27 -5.69 -8.63 0.09
CA TYR A 27 -4.28 -8.96 0.22
C TYR A 27 -4.13 -10.24 1.04
N SER A 28 -3.94 -11.37 0.36
CA SER A 28 -3.82 -12.69 1.02
C SER A 28 -2.80 -13.62 0.38
N THR A 29 -2.21 -13.23 -0.75
CA THR A 29 -1.24 -14.05 -1.49
C THR A 29 0.21 -13.56 -1.32
N GLU A 30 1.18 -14.40 -1.68
CA GLU A 30 2.60 -13.98 -1.72
C GLU A 30 2.85 -12.83 -2.69
N ARG A 31 2.07 -12.75 -3.78
CA ARG A 31 2.14 -11.63 -4.73
C ARG A 31 1.70 -10.33 -4.06
N ASP A 32 0.63 -10.39 -3.26
CA ASP A 32 0.08 -9.24 -2.55
C ASP A 32 1.08 -8.72 -1.51
N GLN A 33 1.83 -9.61 -0.86
CA GLN A 33 2.91 -9.25 0.05
C GLN A 33 3.98 -8.39 -0.65
N LYS A 34 4.37 -8.76 -1.88
CA LYS A 34 5.35 -7.98 -2.67
C LYS A 34 4.79 -6.62 -3.08
N ILE A 35 3.49 -6.55 -3.38
CA ILE A 35 2.81 -5.29 -3.71
C ILE A 35 2.80 -4.38 -2.48
N LEU A 36 2.39 -4.89 -1.31
CA LEU A 36 2.38 -4.13 -0.05
C LEU A 36 3.78 -3.64 0.31
N TYR A 37 4.79 -4.51 0.27
CA TYR A 37 6.18 -4.13 0.52
C TYR A 37 6.63 -2.99 -0.41
N THR A 38 6.29 -3.09 -1.70
CA THR A 38 6.62 -2.06 -2.68
C THR A 38 5.86 -0.76 -2.41
N ALA A 39 4.59 -0.81 -2.00
CA ALA A 39 3.81 0.39 -1.69
C ALA A 39 4.29 1.09 -0.42
N ILE A 40 4.60 0.32 0.63
CA ILE A 40 5.09 0.81 1.92
C ILE A 40 6.45 1.48 1.76
N SER A 41 7.38 0.86 1.02
CA SER A 41 8.73 1.39 0.80
C SER A 41 8.79 2.69 -0.03
N ARG A 42 7.65 3.15 -0.58
CA ARG A 42 7.55 4.43 -1.31
C ARG A 42 7.26 5.60 -0.39
N GLY A 43 6.86 5.36 0.86
CA GLY A 43 6.56 6.41 1.85
C GLY A 43 7.79 6.85 2.63
N MET A 44 8.10 8.14 2.60
CA MET A 44 9.27 8.71 3.30
C MET A 44 8.95 9.27 4.69
N LYS A 45 7.76 9.85 4.89
CA LYS A 45 7.37 10.47 6.17
C LYS A 45 6.15 9.82 6.80
N ASN A 46 5.02 9.84 6.09
CA ASN A 46 3.75 9.32 6.61
C ASN A 46 3.21 8.20 5.72
N LEU A 47 2.74 7.13 6.37
CA LEU A 47 2.05 6.02 5.75
C LEU A 47 0.69 5.84 6.41
N PHE A 48 -0.36 5.91 5.61
CA PHE A 48 -1.73 5.67 6.04
C PHE A 48 -2.21 4.37 5.40
N ILE A 49 -2.74 3.47 6.22
CA ILE A 49 -3.30 2.20 5.76
C ILE A 49 -4.75 2.14 6.24
N THR A 50 -5.65 1.89 5.29
CA THR A 50 -7.06 1.63 5.58
C THR A 50 -7.37 0.17 5.29
N TYR A 51 -8.36 -0.41 5.96
CA TYR A 51 -8.82 -1.76 5.68
C TYR A 51 -10.31 -1.85 5.98
N LYS A 52 -11.00 -2.71 5.24
CA LYS A 52 -12.38 -3.10 5.56
C LYS A 52 -12.38 -4.39 6.36
N ARG A 53 -13.27 -4.47 7.36
CA ARG A 53 -13.51 -5.65 8.21
C ARG A 53 -12.27 -6.16 8.97
N LYS A 54 -11.36 -6.85 8.28
CA LYS A 54 -10.20 -7.49 8.85
C LYS A 54 -8.94 -7.11 8.08
N LEU A 55 -7.95 -6.59 8.81
CA LEU A 55 -6.63 -6.24 8.26
C LEU A 55 -5.96 -7.51 7.72
N SER A 56 -5.26 -7.37 6.59
CA SER A 56 -4.46 -8.46 6.02
C SER A 56 -3.42 -8.96 7.03
N ARG A 57 -3.18 -10.28 7.06
CA ARG A 57 -2.10 -10.88 7.87
C ARG A 57 -0.70 -10.59 7.34
N LEU A 58 -0.62 -9.96 6.16
CA LEU A 58 0.62 -9.58 5.50
C LEU A 58 1.15 -8.23 6.01
N LEU A 59 0.42 -7.57 6.91
CA LEU A 59 0.75 -6.30 7.54
C LEU A 59 1.01 -6.46 9.04
#